data_AF-A0A1X2LEB1-F1
#
_entry.id   AF-A0A1X2LEB1-F1
#
_cell.length_a   1.000
_cell.length_b   1.000
_cell.length_c   1.000
_cell.angle_alpha   90.00
_cell.angle_beta   90.00
_cell.angle_gamma   90.00
#
_symmetry.space_group_name_H-M   'P 1'
#
loop_
_entity.id
_entity.type
_entity.pdbx_description
1 polymer ?
#
loop_
_entity_poly.entity_id
_entity_poly.type
_entity_poly.pdbx_seq_one_letter_code
_entity_poly.pdbx_strand_id
1 'polypeptide(L)'
;MRAVIAAAVFAASIVGAPLAQAEPGDPNAASNDDQFGQYMIARGMMGSYLQDGHSSCAALRSGATTQSQVNRLEAKLSAAEANTVVYAAMHYLCPGV
;
A
#
# COMPACT_ATOMS: atom_id res chain seq x y z
N MET A 1 -22.25 26.72 38.84
CA MET A 1 -21.71 27.56 37.75
C MET A 1 -20.95 26.65 36.78
N ARG A 2 -21.13 26.86 35.46
CA ARG A 2 -20.65 26.08 34.28
C ARG A 2 -21.41 24.75 34.05
N ALA A 3 -22.40 24.62 33.14
CA ALA A 3 -22.42 24.78 31.67
C ALA A 3 -21.47 23.75 30.99
N VAL A 4 -21.81 22.91 29.99
CA VAL A 4 -22.49 23.05 28.69
C VAL A 4 -22.61 21.61 28.07
N ILE A 5 -23.79 21.10 27.65
CA ILE A 5 -24.33 20.85 26.27
C ILE A 5 -23.68 19.73 25.39
N ALA A 6 -24.58 19.02 24.66
CA ALA A 6 -24.47 18.26 23.40
C ALA A 6 -23.96 16.81 23.46
N ALA A 7 -24.78 15.78 23.18
CA ALA A 7 -25.49 15.41 21.94
C ALA A 7 -24.60 14.70 20.90
N ALA A 8 -24.86 13.42 20.64
CA ALA A 8 -25.26 12.87 19.34
C ALA A 8 -25.13 11.34 19.34
N VAL A 9 -26.27 10.66 19.21
CA VAL A 9 -26.34 9.30 18.68
C VAL A 9 -26.27 9.44 17.17
N PHE A 10 -25.33 8.76 16.50
CA PHE A 10 -25.44 8.46 15.08
C PHE A 10 -24.90 7.07 14.78
N ALA A 11 -25.82 6.20 14.37
CA ALA A 11 -25.56 4.95 13.70
C ALA A 11 -25.02 5.22 12.28
N ALA A 12 -24.07 4.42 11.81
CA ALA A 12 -23.92 4.11 10.38
C ALA A 12 -23.10 2.82 10.20
N SER A 13 -23.72 1.90 9.50
CA SER A 13 -23.22 0.61 9.04
C SER A 13 -22.08 0.73 8.00
N ILE A 14 -21.24 -0.31 7.94
CA ILE A 14 -20.63 -0.91 6.74
C ILE A 14 -20.28 0.08 5.60
N VAL A 15 -19.06 0.60 5.55
CA VAL A 15 -18.38 0.93 4.28
C VAL A 15 -16.86 0.92 4.49
N GLY A 16 -16.16 0.11 3.69
CA GLY A 16 -14.76 0.35 3.32
C GLY A 16 -13.73 -0.29 4.22
N ALA A 17 -12.99 -1.27 3.68
CA ALA A 17 -11.61 -1.50 4.11
C ALA A 17 -10.93 -0.13 4.21
N PRO A 18 -10.22 0.20 5.30
CA PRO A 18 -9.43 1.41 5.31
C PRO A 18 -8.48 1.29 4.13
N LEU A 19 -8.68 2.16 3.12
CA LEU A 19 -7.60 2.62 2.27
C LEU A 19 -6.43 2.82 3.22
N ALA A 20 -5.35 2.06 3.03
CA ALA A 20 -4.17 2.11 3.86
C ALA A 20 -3.76 3.59 4.00
N GLN A 21 -4.22 4.23 5.07
CA GLN A 21 -3.81 5.56 5.43
C GLN A 21 -2.36 5.34 5.77
N ALA A 22 -1.46 5.88 4.94
CA ALA A 22 -0.06 6.02 5.28
C ALA A 22 0.00 6.47 6.74
N GLU A 23 0.49 5.61 7.62
CA GLU A 23 0.51 5.87 9.06
C GLU A 23 1.27 7.20 9.24
N PRO A 24 0.60 8.25 9.77
CA PRO A 24 1.25 9.54 9.93
C PRO A 24 2.22 9.40 11.12
N GLY A 25 3.45 8.99 10.84
CA GLY A 25 4.44 8.79 11.88
C GLY A 25 5.66 7.94 11.54
N ASP A 26 5.76 7.29 10.37
CA ASP A 26 6.97 6.55 10.02
C ASP A 26 7.95 7.47 9.27
N PRO A 27 9.02 7.98 9.91
CA PRO A 27 10.03 8.80 9.23
C PRO A 27 10.72 8.05 8.08
N ASN A 28 10.53 6.73 7.99
CA ASN A 28 11.06 5.89 6.92
C ASN A 28 10.09 5.71 5.76
N ALA A 29 8.81 6.09 5.86
CA ALA A 29 7.83 5.87 4.77
C ALA A 29 8.26 6.58 3.48
N ALA A 30 8.68 7.85 3.59
CA ALA A 30 9.23 8.59 2.45
C ALA A 30 10.51 7.93 1.90
N SER A 31 11.39 7.42 2.79
CA SER A 31 12.61 6.72 2.38
C SER A 31 12.34 5.36 1.72
N ASN A 32 11.29 4.65 2.13
CA ASN A 32 10.88 3.38 1.56
C ASN A 32 10.24 3.58 0.18
N ASP A 33 9.41 4.62 0.04
CA ASP A 33 8.82 5.03 -1.24
C ASP A 33 9.89 5.44 -2.25
N ASP A 34 10.89 6.21 -1.80
CA ASP A 34 12.03 6.60 -2.62
C ASP A 34 12.89 5.38 -3.01
N GLN A 35 13.18 4.47 -2.08
CA GLN A 35 13.92 3.23 -2.39
C GLN A 35 13.18 2.33 -3.37
N PHE A 36 11.87 2.17 -3.18
CA PHE A 36 11.00 1.48 -4.13
C PHE A 36 11.08 2.15 -5.51
N GLY A 37 10.88 3.48 -5.57
CA GLY A 37 10.91 4.23 -6.82
C GLY A 37 12.25 4.10 -7.55
N GLN A 38 13.36 4.23 -6.83
CA GLN A 38 14.71 4.07 -7.38
C GLN A 38 14.95 2.66 -7.93
N TYR A 39 14.48 1.63 -7.22
CA TYR A 39 14.55 0.26 -7.71
C TYR A 39 13.78 0.05 -9.01
N MET A 40 12.58 0.62 -9.12
CA MET A 40 11.76 0.54 -10.34
C MET A 40 12.45 1.26 -11.52
N ILE A 41 12.99 2.45 -11.28
CA ILE A 41 13.75 3.23 -12.28
C ILE A 41 14.98 2.45 -12.77
N ALA A 42 15.72 1.81 -11.86
CA ALA A 42 16.89 0.99 -12.21
C ALA A 42 16.56 -0.20 -13.13
N ARG A 43 15.30 -0.67 -13.14
CA ARG A 43 14.82 -1.72 -14.05
C ARG A 43 14.17 -1.19 -15.32
N GLY A 44 14.25 0.13 -15.56
CA GLY A 44 13.61 0.78 -16.71
C GLY A 44 12.10 0.92 -16.59
N MET A 45 11.53 0.62 -15.41
CA MET A 45 10.10 0.73 -15.15
C MET A 45 9.78 2.16 -14.72
N MET A 46 9.73 3.07 -15.69
CA MET A 46 9.36 4.47 -15.48
C MET A 46 7.83 4.59 -15.45
N GLY A 47 7.26 4.73 -14.26
CA GLY A 47 5.81 4.86 -14.06
C GLY A 47 5.43 4.97 -12.58
N SER A 48 4.19 5.38 -12.29
CA SER A 48 3.67 5.50 -10.93
C SER A 48 3.27 4.14 -10.34
N TYR A 49 4.22 3.20 -10.27
CA TYR A 49 4.05 1.88 -9.67
C TYR A 49 3.96 1.92 -8.14
N LEU A 50 4.21 3.09 -7.54
CA LEU A 50 4.17 3.30 -6.10
C LEU A 50 2.81 2.92 -5.52
N GLN A 51 1.72 3.30 -6.20
CA GLN A 51 0.36 3.00 -5.76
C GLN A 51 0.05 1.49 -5.83
N ASP A 52 0.49 0.83 -6.90
CA ASP A 52 0.37 -0.62 -7.03
C ASP A 52 1.20 -1.34 -5.96
N GLY A 53 2.42 -0.87 -5.69
CA GLY A 53 3.29 -1.38 -4.64
C GLY A 53 2.65 -1.26 -3.25
N HIS A 54 2.14 -0.07 -2.88
CA HIS A 54 1.42 0.15 -1.62
C HIS A 54 0.19 -0.75 -1.49
N SER A 55 -0.58 -0.90 -2.58
CA SER A 55 -1.74 -1.77 -2.60
C SER A 55 -1.38 -3.25 -2.45
N SER A 56 -0.33 -3.71 -3.13
CA SER A 56 0.19 -5.08 -2.98
C SER A 56 0.69 -5.30 -1.56
N CYS A 57 1.39 -4.33 -1.01
CA CYS A 57 1.92 -4.36 0.35
C CYS A 57 0.82 -4.47 1.42
N ALA A 58 -0.22 -3.65 1.32
CA ALA A 58 -1.39 -3.73 2.21
C ALA A 58 -2.10 -5.09 2.11
N ALA A 59 -2.19 -5.65 0.90
CA ALA A 59 -2.78 -6.97 0.67
C ALA A 59 -1.92 -8.09 1.28
N LEU A 60 -0.59 -8.04 1.11
CA LEU A 60 0.34 -9.00 1.72
C LEU A 60 0.23 -8.97 3.25
N ARG A 61 0.20 -7.77 3.87
CA ARG A 61 -0.02 -7.61 5.32
C ARG A 61 -1.36 -8.17 5.79
N SER A 62 -2.36 -8.20 4.92
CA SER A 62 -3.68 -8.77 5.18
C SER A 62 -3.74 -10.30 4.97
N GLY A 63 -2.61 -10.95 4.65
CA GLY A 63 -2.51 -12.39 4.42
C GLY A 63 -2.67 -12.83 2.96
N ALA A 64 -2.68 -11.91 2.00
CA ALA A 64 -2.63 -12.27 0.59
C ALA A 64 -1.26 -12.88 0.24
N THR A 65 -1.24 -13.80 -0.72
CA THR A 65 0.02 -14.35 -1.24
C THR A 65 0.65 -13.42 -2.28
N THR A 66 1.97 -13.47 -2.40
CA THR A 66 2.72 -12.77 -3.46
C THR A 66 2.20 -13.14 -4.84
N GLN A 67 1.96 -14.44 -5.09
CA GLN A 67 1.42 -14.92 -6.37
C GLN A 67 0.05 -14.30 -6.70
N SER A 68 -0.83 -14.12 -5.70
CA SER A 68 -2.12 -13.47 -5.92
C SER A 68 -1.95 -12.01 -6.35
N GLN A 69 -0.97 -11.29 -5.79
CA GLN A 69 -0.68 -9.92 -6.19
C GLN A 69 -0.04 -9.83 -7.58
N VAL A 70 0.82 -10.79 -7.92
CA VAL A 70 1.40 -10.88 -9.27
C VAL A 70 0.30 -11.09 -10.30
N ASN A 71 -0.58 -12.08 -10.10
CA ASN A 71 -1.70 -12.33 -11.01
C ASN A 71 -2.65 -11.12 -11.16
N ARG A 72 -2.82 -10.33 -10.08
CA ARG A 72 -3.61 -9.09 -10.11
C ARG A 72 -2.97 -8.02 -10.98
N LEU A 73 -1.65 -7.85 -10.86
CA LEU A 73 -0.90 -6.85 -11.63
C LEU A 73 -0.67 -7.29 -13.08
N GLU A 74 -0.60 -8.59 -13.35
CA GLU A 74 -0.54 -9.17 -14.71
C GLU A 74 -1.74 -8.79 -15.58
N ALA A 75 -2.87 -8.41 -14.98
CA ALA A 75 -4.01 -7.88 -15.72
C ALA A 75 -3.73 -6.50 -16.38
N LYS A 76 -2.63 -5.84 -16.00
CA LYS A 76 -2.26 -4.48 -16.46
C LYS A 76 -0.80 -4.38 -16.93
N LEU A 77 0.08 -5.26 -16.43
CA LEU A 77 1.52 -5.27 -16.64
C LEU A 77 1.95 -6.63 -17.18
N SER A 78 3.17 -6.74 -17.72
CA SER A 78 3.72 -8.06 -18.00
C SER A 78 4.01 -8.84 -16.72
N ALA A 79 4.06 -10.18 -16.80
CA ALA A 79 4.40 -11.05 -15.67
C ALA A 79 5.73 -10.68 -14.99
N ALA A 80 6.74 -10.28 -15.78
CA ALA A 80 8.04 -9.88 -15.26
C ALA A 80 7.96 -8.55 -14.47
N GLU A 81 7.19 -7.59 -14.97
CA GLU A 81 6.96 -6.30 -14.32
C GLU A 81 6.11 -6.45 -13.05
N ALA A 82 5.03 -7.24 -13.11
CA ALA A 82 4.20 -7.57 -11.97
C ALA A 82 5.02 -8.22 -10.84
N ASN A 83 5.87 -9.20 -11.16
CA ASN A 83 6.79 -9.80 -10.19
C ASN A 83 7.74 -8.77 -9.59
N THR A 84 8.28 -7.87 -10.42
CA THR A 84 9.18 -6.80 -9.96
C THR A 84 8.51 -5.86 -8.97
N VAL A 85 7.28 -5.41 -9.27
CA VAL A 85 6.49 -4.51 -8.39
C VAL A 85 6.19 -5.19 -7.06
N VAL A 86 5.69 -6.43 -7.08
CA VAL A 86 5.33 -7.16 -5.85
C VAL A 86 6.57 -7.44 -5.00
N TYR A 87 7.68 -7.84 -5.63
CA TYR A 87 8.95 -8.09 -4.95
C TYR A 87 9.49 -6.81 -4.28
N ALA A 88 9.51 -5.70 -5.03
CA ALA A 88 9.95 -4.42 -4.50
C ALA A 88 9.04 -3.93 -3.36
N ALA A 89 7.72 -4.10 -3.50
CA ALA A 89 6.77 -3.73 -2.46
C ALA A 89 7.01 -4.52 -1.17
N MET A 90 7.23 -5.83 -1.27
CA MET A 90 7.54 -6.70 -0.13
C MET A 90 8.87 -6.31 0.54
N HIS A 91 9.91 -5.98 -0.23
CA HIS A 91 11.22 -5.67 0.34
C HIS A 91 11.36 -4.25 0.90
N TYR A 92 10.75 -3.25 0.25
CA TYR A 92 10.94 -1.84 0.61
C TYR A 92 9.73 -1.27 1.37
N LEU A 93 8.49 -1.56 0.94
CA LEU A 93 7.29 -0.94 1.50
C LEU A 93 6.74 -1.70 2.72
N CYS A 94 6.93 -3.01 2.78
CA CYS A 94 6.56 -3.83 3.95
C CYS A 94 7.57 -4.92 4.27
N PRO A 95 8.75 -4.52 4.78
CA PRO A 95 9.72 -5.49 5.27
C PRO A 95 9.12 -6.33 6.41
N GLY A 96 9.30 -7.66 6.34
CA GLY A 96 8.90 -8.59 7.40
C GLY A 96 7.49 -9.19 7.27
N VAL A 97 6.81 -8.96 6.14
CA VAL A 97 5.62 -9.72 5.74
C VAL A 97 6.03 -11.05 5.11
#